data_AF-A0A7L2X192-F1
#
_entry.id   AF-A0A7L2X192-F1
#
_cell.length_a   1.000
_cell.length_b   1.000
_cell.length_c   1.000
_cell.angle_alpha   90.00
_cell.angle_beta   90.00
_cell.angle_gamma   90.00
#
_symmetry.space_group_name_H-M   'P 1'
#
loop_
_entity.id
_entity.type
_entity.pdbx_description
1 polymer ?
#
loop_
_entity_poly.entity_id
_entity_poly.type
_entity_poly.pdbx_seq_one_letter_code
_entity_poly.pdbx_strand_id
1 'polypeptide(L)'
;GENTVRTIAMDGTEGLVRGQKVLDSGAPIRIPVGPETLGRIMNVIGEPIDERGPITTKQFAAIHAEAPEFVEMSVEQEILVTGIKVVDLLAPYAKGGKIGLFGGAGVGKTVLIMELINNVAKAHGGYSVFAGVGERTREGNDLYHEMIESGVINLKDATSKVALVYGQMNEPPGARARVALTGLTVAEYFRDQEGQDVLLFIDNIFRFTQAGSEVSALLGRIPSAVGYQPTLATDMGTMQERITTTRKGSITSVQAIYVPADDLTDPAPATTFAHLDATTVLSRAIAELGIYPAVDPLDSTSRIMDPNIVGPEHYDVARGVQKILQDYKSLQDIIAILGMDELSEEDKLTVARARKIQRFLSQPFQVAEVFTGHMGKLVPLKETIKGFKQILAGE
;
A
#
# COMPACT_ATOMS: atom_id res chain seq x y z
N GLY A 1 -25.01 5.39 -29.74
CA GLY A 1 -25.88 5.96 -30.80
C GLY A 1 -25.48 5.35 -32.12
N GLU A 2 -26.40 5.23 -33.08
CA GLU A 2 -26.12 4.68 -34.42
C GLU A 2 -25.44 3.30 -34.41
N ASN A 3 -25.85 2.41 -33.49
CA ASN A 3 -25.27 1.06 -33.30
C ASN A 3 -23.74 1.04 -33.15
N THR A 4 -23.16 2.17 -32.72
CA THR A 4 -21.72 2.33 -32.54
C THR A 4 -21.39 2.41 -31.06
N VAL A 5 -20.32 1.72 -30.67
CA VAL A 5 -19.72 1.77 -29.32
C VAL A 5 -18.37 2.45 -29.39
N ARG A 6 -17.97 3.10 -28.29
CA ARG A 6 -16.62 3.65 -28.10
C ARG A 6 -15.89 2.78 -27.09
N THR A 7 -14.77 2.20 -27.49
CA THR A 7 -14.01 1.24 -26.69
C THR A 7 -12.61 1.77 -26.38
N ILE A 8 -11.94 1.13 -25.42
CA ILE A 8 -10.56 1.41 -25.04
C ILE A 8 -9.78 0.11 -25.23
N ALA A 9 -8.67 0.17 -25.96
CA ALA A 9 -7.80 -0.98 -26.16
C ALA A 9 -6.98 -1.27 -24.89
N MET A 10 -6.78 -2.56 -24.59
CA MET A 10 -5.91 -3.02 -23.51
C MET A 10 -4.48 -3.33 -23.99
N ASP A 11 -4.24 -3.26 -25.30
CA ASP A 11 -2.93 -3.51 -25.93
C ASP A 11 -2.71 -2.50 -27.08
N GLY A 12 -1.55 -2.57 -27.73
CA GLY A 12 -1.19 -1.79 -28.90
C GLY A 12 -2.27 -1.81 -30.00
N THR A 13 -2.51 -0.66 -30.62
CA THR A 13 -3.51 -0.51 -31.69
C THR A 13 -2.88 -0.53 -33.08
N GLU A 14 -1.57 -0.77 -33.17
CA GLU A 14 -0.84 -0.92 -34.42
C GLU A 14 -1.40 -2.08 -35.24
N GLY A 15 -1.64 -1.86 -36.53
CA GLY A 15 -2.16 -2.88 -37.44
C GLY A 15 -3.68 -3.06 -37.44
N LEU A 16 -4.44 -2.34 -36.61
CA LEU A 16 -5.90 -2.33 -36.70
C LEU A 16 -6.38 -1.65 -37.99
N VAL A 17 -7.34 -2.29 -38.68
CA VAL A 17 -7.92 -1.77 -39.93
C VAL A 17 -9.44 -1.61 -39.83
N ARG A 18 -9.98 -0.61 -40.53
CA ARG A 18 -11.43 -0.38 -40.60
C ARG A 18 -12.11 -1.58 -41.26
N GLY A 19 -13.21 -2.04 -40.65
CA GLY A 19 -13.96 -3.23 -41.10
C GLY A 19 -13.48 -4.55 -40.53
N GLN A 20 -12.45 -4.54 -39.66
CA GLN A 20 -12.04 -5.73 -38.92
C GLN A 20 -13.17 -6.26 -38.04
N LYS A 21 -13.36 -7.58 -38.03
CA LYS A 21 -14.39 -8.23 -37.23
C LYS A 21 -14.04 -8.13 -35.75
N VAL A 22 -15.02 -7.80 -34.94
CA VAL A 22 -14.94 -7.79 -33.48
C VAL A 22 -15.97 -8.78 -32.95
N LEU A 23 -15.57 -9.62 -32.00
CA LEU A 23 -16.46 -10.55 -31.33
C LEU A 23 -16.77 -10.02 -29.94
N ASP A 24 -18.04 -10.00 -29.58
CA ASP A 24 -18.50 -9.68 -28.23
C ASP A 24 -18.47 -10.94 -27.37
N SER A 25 -17.81 -10.86 -26.22
CA SER A 25 -17.79 -11.94 -25.22
C SER A 25 -19.11 -12.02 -24.42
N GLY A 26 -19.93 -10.97 -24.46
CA GLY A 26 -21.18 -10.84 -23.70
C GLY A 26 -20.98 -10.56 -22.21
N ALA A 27 -19.74 -10.30 -21.78
CA ALA A 27 -19.37 -10.07 -20.39
C ALA A 27 -18.21 -9.07 -20.27
N PRO A 28 -18.03 -8.42 -19.11
CA PRO A 28 -16.81 -7.68 -18.81
C PRO A 28 -15.56 -8.56 -18.92
N ILE A 29 -14.37 -7.96 -18.84
CA ILE A 29 -13.10 -8.71 -18.73
C ILE A 29 -13.20 -9.66 -17.53
N ARG A 30 -13.00 -10.97 -17.78
CA ARG A 30 -13.03 -12.02 -16.76
C ARG A 30 -11.64 -12.62 -16.59
N ILE A 31 -11.18 -12.68 -15.35
CA ILE A 31 -9.83 -13.12 -15.00
C ILE A 31 -9.88 -14.43 -14.20
N PRO A 32 -8.84 -15.26 -14.24
CA PRO A 32 -8.73 -16.40 -13.35
C PRO A 32 -8.59 -15.92 -11.90
N VAL A 33 -9.34 -16.53 -10.99
CA VAL A 33 -9.25 -16.32 -9.55
C VAL A 33 -9.11 -17.67 -8.84
N GLY A 34 -8.67 -17.67 -7.58
CA GLY A 34 -8.45 -18.91 -6.82
C GLY A 34 -7.05 -19.01 -6.21
N PRO A 35 -6.84 -20.00 -5.32
CA PRO A 35 -5.51 -20.34 -4.79
C PRO A 35 -4.47 -20.59 -5.89
N GLU A 36 -4.88 -21.06 -7.07
CA GLU A 36 -3.99 -21.36 -8.19
C GLU A 36 -3.35 -20.10 -8.82
N THR A 37 -3.81 -18.91 -8.43
CA THR A 37 -3.20 -17.63 -8.81
C THR A 37 -2.01 -17.25 -7.92
N LEU A 38 -1.83 -17.91 -6.78
CA LEU A 38 -0.74 -17.63 -5.84
C LEU A 38 0.62 -18.02 -6.46
N GLY A 39 1.59 -17.13 -6.33
CA GLY A 39 2.93 -17.23 -6.89
C GLY A 39 3.00 -17.00 -8.39
N ARG A 40 1.92 -16.57 -9.04
CA ARG A 40 1.85 -16.27 -10.47
C ARG A 40 1.91 -14.78 -10.74
N ILE A 41 2.35 -14.42 -11.95
CA ILE A 41 2.24 -13.05 -12.47
C ILE A 41 1.20 -13.05 -13.58
N MET A 42 0.17 -12.21 -13.47
CA MET A 42 -0.85 -12.03 -14.50
C MET A 42 -0.94 -10.58 -14.99
N ASN A 43 -1.38 -10.40 -16.24
CA ASN A 43 -1.66 -9.08 -16.82
C ASN A 43 -3.10 -8.62 -16.53
N VAL A 44 -3.48 -7.45 -17.05
CA VAL A 44 -4.80 -6.82 -16.88
C VAL A 44 -5.99 -7.66 -17.37
N ILE A 45 -5.79 -8.58 -18.31
CA ILE A 45 -6.85 -9.47 -18.81
C ILE A 45 -6.78 -10.88 -18.20
N GLY A 46 -5.87 -11.11 -17.25
CA GLY A 46 -5.76 -12.36 -16.50
C GLY A 46 -4.89 -13.43 -17.17
N GLU A 47 -4.12 -13.07 -18.20
CA GLU A 47 -3.17 -14.00 -18.82
C GLU A 47 -1.85 -14.03 -18.03
N PRO A 48 -1.23 -15.22 -17.88
CA PRO A 48 0.06 -15.33 -17.20
C PRO A 48 1.18 -14.72 -18.05
N ILE A 49 2.04 -13.93 -17.42
CA ILE A 49 3.22 -13.29 -18.05
C ILE A 49 4.54 -13.74 -17.38
N ASP A 50 4.49 -14.81 -16.60
CA ASP A 50 5.64 -15.38 -15.89
C ASP A 50 6.31 -16.56 -16.63
N GLU A 51 5.86 -16.88 -17.84
CA GLU A 51 6.32 -18.02 -18.66
C GLU A 51 6.18 -19.40 -17.99
N ARG A 52 5.34 -19.53 -16.95
CA ARG A 52 5.14 -20.78 -16.19
C ARG A 52 3.91 -21.58 -16.64
N GLY A 53 3.51 -21.41 -17.89
CA GLY A 53 2.32 -22.04 -18.47
C GLY A 53 1.00 -21.40 -17.99
N PRO A 54 -0.16 -21.98 -18.34
CA PRO A 54 -1.46 -21.40 -18.03
C PRO A 54 -1.78 -21.39 -16.52
N ILE A 55 -2.58 -20.43 -16.08
CA ILE A 55 -3.21 -20.45 -14.75
C ILE A 55 -4.43 -21.37 -14.84
N THR A 56 -4.33 -22.57 -14.28
CA THR A 56 -5.40 -23.57 -14.37
C THR A 56 -6.34 -23.42 -13.18
N THR A 57 -7.42 -22.67 -13.35
CA THR A 57 -8.49 -22.50 -12.34
C THR A 57 -9.85 -22.93 -12.89
N LYS A 58 -10.75 -23.28 -11.97
CA LYS A 58 -12.16 -23.55 -12.27
C LYS A 58 -13.04 -22.30 -12.22
N GLN A 59 -12.53 -21.19 -11.69
CA GLN A 59 -13.31 -20.01 -11.37
C GLN A 59 -12.75 -18.76 -12.04
N PHE A 60 -13.67 -17.97 -12.61
CA PHE A 60 -13.37 -16.72 -13.31
C PHE A 60 -14.31 -15.62 -12.82
N ALA A 61 -13.75 -14.48 -12.45
CA ALA A 61 -14.49 -13.33 -11.94
C ALA A 61 -14.37 -12.13 -12.89
N ALA A 62 -15.43 -11.34 -13.01
CA ALA A 62 -15.41 -10.11 -13.79
C ALA A 62 -14.71 -9.00 -12.98
N ILE A 63 -13.86 -8.20 -13.63
CA ILE A 63 -13.11 -7.15 -12.92
C ILE A 63 -13.98 -5.95 -12.49
N HIS A 64 -15.16 -5.84 -13.10
CA HIS A 64 -16.17 -4.84 -12.78
C HIS A 64 -17.21 -5.49 -11.86
N ALA A 65 -17.20 -5.04 -10.60
CA ALA A 65 -18.15 -5.38 -9.56
C ALA A 65 -18.57 -4.12 -8.82
N GLU A 66 -19.75 -4.14 -8.21
CA GLU A 66 -20.21 -3.08 -7.31
C GLU A 66 -19.52 -3.22 -5.95
N ALA A 67 -19.45 -2.12 -5.20
CA ALA A 67 -18.99 -2.17 -3.81
C ALA A 67 -19.97 -2.99 -2.94
N PRO A 68 -19.48 -3.65 -1.86
CA PRO A 68 -20.36 -4.34 -0.92
C PRO A 68 -21.47 -3.44 -0.38
N GLU A 69 -22.66 -4.00 -0.20
CA GLU A 69 -23.79 -3.24 0.34
C GLU A 69 -23.55 -2.85 1.80
N PHE A 70 -24.18 -1.76 2.24
CA PHE A 70 -24.05 -1.28 3.63
C PHE A 70 -24.38 -2.34 4.68
N VAL A 71 -25.31 -3.26 4.40
CA VAL A 71 -25.69 -4.34 5.32
C VAL A 71 -24.59 -5.40 5.49
N GLU A 72 -23.68 -5.51 4.54
CA GLU A 72 -22.57 -6.48 4.55
C GLU A 72 -21.31 -5.94 5.20
N MET A 73 -21.22 -4.62 5.43
CA MET A 73 -20.07 -3.97 6.04
C MET A 73 -19.96 -4.31 7.52
N SER A 74 -18.73 -4.59 7.97
CA SER A 74 -18.43 -4.71 9.40
C SER A 74 -18.28 -3.33 10.04
N VAL A 75 -18.75 -3.19 11.28
CA VAL A 75 -18.59 -1.97 12.10
C VAL A 75 -17.43 -2.06 13.08
N GLU A 76 -16.81 -3.24 13.21
CA GLU A 76 -15.74 -3.47 14.17
C GLU A 76 -14.42 -2.87 13.66
N GLN A 77 -13.88 -1.95 14.45
CA GLN A 77 -12.57 -1.33 14.21
C GLN A 77 -11.52 -2.06 15.05
N GLU A 78 -10.79 -2.96 14.43
CA GLU A 78 -9.70 -3.71 15.06
C GLU A 78 -8.34 -3.25 14.53
N ILE A 79 -7.32 -3.31 15.39
CA ILE A 79 -5.94 -3.06 15.00
C ILE A 79 -5.36 -4.26 14.25
N LEU A 80 -4.77 -4.02 13.08
CA LEU A 80 -3.92 -4.96 12.38
C LEU A 80 -2.48 -4.79 12.90
N VAL A 81 -2.04 -5.73 13.73
CA VAL A 81 -0.66 -5.76 14.24
C VAL A 81 0.29 -6.18 13.12
N THR A 82 1.21 -5.29 12.76
CA THR A 82 2.18 -5.46 11.66
C THR A 82 3.51 -6.04 12.13
N GLY A 83 3.82 -5.92 13.43
CA GLY A 83 5.10 -6.30 14.00
C GLY A 83 6.20 -5.26 13.78
N ILE A 84 5.87 -4.09 13.22
CA ILE A 84 6.79 -2.98 12.94
C ILE A 84 6.56 -1.88 13.98
N LYS A 85 7.56 -1.62 14.82
CA LYS A 85 7.43 -0.73 15.99
C LYS A 85 6.82 0.65 15.69
N VAL A 86 7.34 1.34 14.67
CA VAL A 86 6.89 2.70 14.33
C VAL A 86 5.45 2.71 13.79
N VAL A 87 5.08 1.71 13.00
CA VAL A 87 3.72 1.58 12.45
C VAL A 87 2.75 1.24 13.58
N ASP A 88 3.01 0.15 14.31
CA ASP A 88 2.13 -0.32 15.37
C ASP A 88 1.96 0.70 16.50
N LEU A 89 3.01 1.49 16.83
CA LEU A 89 2.92 2.49 17.88
C LEU A 89 2.26 3.80 17.43
N LEU A 90 2.70 4.39 16.31
CA LEU A 90 2.38 5.78 15.97
C LEU A 90 1.31 5.93 14.88
N ALA A 91 1.28 5.01 13.92
CA ALA A 91 0.32 5.00 12.82
C ALA A 91 -0.29 3.59 12.64
N PRO A 92 -0.98 3.06 13.67
CA PRO A 92 -1.48 1.70 13.68
C PRO A 92 -2.48 1.48 12.54
N TYR A 93 -2.41 0.32 11.90
CA TYR A 93 -3.29 -0.01 10.78
C TYR A 93 -4.59 -0.61 11.29
N ALA A 94 -5.70 -0.22 10.67
CA ALA A 94 -6.99 -0.84 10.92
C ALA A 94 -7.16 -2.07 10.03
N LYS A 95 -7.73 -3.14 10.58
CA LYS A 95 -8.13 -4.31 9.80
C LYS A 95 -9.21 -3.94 8.78
N GLY A 96 -8.92 -4.17 7.51
CA GLY A 96 -9.71 -3.73 6.36
C GLY A 96 -9.64 -2.24 6.05
N GLY A 97 -8.71 -1.53 6.70
CA GLY A 97 -8.46 -0.13 6.44
C GLY A 97 -7.69 0.09 5.14
N LYS A 98 -7.67 1.35 4.70
CA LYS A 98 -6.90 1.82 3.55
C LYS A 98 -5.70 2.62 4.04
N ILE A 99 -4.51 2.15 3.74
CA ILE A 99 -3.25 2.76 4.16
C ILE A 99 -2.59 3.42 2.95
N GLY A 100 -2.25 4.71 3.08
CA GLY A 100 -1.42 5.41 2.12
C GLY A 100 0.04 5.36 2.51
N LEU A 101 0.89 4.85 1.63
CA LEU A 101 2.35 4.86 1.77
C LEU A 101 2.94 5.98 0.91
N PHE A 102 3.42 7.03 1.57
CA PHE A 102 4.03 8.19 0.92
C PHE A 102 5.55 8.09 0.99
N GLY A 103 6.23 8.57 -0.04
CA GLY A 103 7.69 8.64 -0.01
C GLY A 103 8.31 8.77 -1.40
N GLY A 104 9.44 9.45 -1.46
CA GLY A 104 10.24 9.59 -2.67
C GLY A 104 10.89 8.26 -3.12
N ALA A 105 11.65 8.32 -4.22
CA ALA A 105 12.49 7.19 -4.61
C ALA A 105 13.62 6.96 -3.59
N GLY A 106 13.93 5.69 -3.31
CA GLY A 106 15.07 5.29 -2.48
C GLY A 106 14.86 5.30 -0.96
N VAL A 107 13.66 5.64 -0.47
CA VAL A 107 13.36 5.68 0.99
C VAL A 107 12.94 4.32 1.59
N GLY A 108 12.96 3.25 0.80
CA GLY A 108 12.65 1.89 1.27
C GLY A 108 11.17 1.46 1.19
N LYS A 109 10.35 2.06 0.31
CA LYS A 109 8.93 1.69 0.10
C LYS A 109 8.74 0.20 -0.18
N THR A 110 9.45 -0.32 -1.18
CA THR A 110 9.37 -1.73 -1.59
C THR A 110 9.77 -2.67 -0.46
N VAL A 111 10.84 -2.33 0.26
CA VAL A 111 11.31 -3.13 1.41
C VAL A 111 10.26 -3.17 2.52
N LEU A 112 9.60 -2.03 2.80
CA LEU A 112 8.51 -1.99 3.77
C LEU A 112 7.30 -2.82 3.32
N ILE A 113 6.92 -2.75 2.05
CA ILE A 113 5.83 -3.55 1.47
C ILE A 113 6.13 -5.05 1.61
N MET A 114 7.34 -5.48 1.24
CA MET A 114 7.74 -6.88 1.37
C MET A 114 7.74 -7.36 2.82
N GLU A 115 8.22 -6.53 3.75
CA GLU A 115 8.19 -6.87 5.17
C GLU A 115 6.75 -7.00 5.69
N LEU A 116 5.84 -6.12 5.26
CA LEU A 116 4.41 -6.23 5.61
C LEU A 116 3.79 -7.53 5.08
N ILE A 117 4.07 -7.90 3.82
CA ILE A 117 3.65 -9.19 3.24
C ILE A 117 4.17 -10.35 4.09
N ASN A 118 5.47 -10.35 4.38
CA ASN A 118 6.13 -11.39 5.16
C ASN A 118 5.55 -11.52 6.58
N ASN A 119 5.37 -10.40 7.28
CA ASN A 119 4.93 -10.40 8.68
C ASN A 119 3.48 -10.83 8.80
N VAL A 120 2.60 -10.36 7.91
CA VAL A 120 1.19 -10.75 7.95
C VAL A 120 0.98 -12.18 7.49
N ALA A 121 1.71 -12.65 6.48
CA ALA A 121 1.68 -14.05 6.08
C ALA A 121 2.12 -14.99 7.23
N LYS A 122 3.11 -14.59 8.02
CA LYS A 122 3.60 -15.36 9.19
C LYS A 122 2.70 -15.28 10.41
N ALA A 123 2.15 -14.10 10.72
CA ALA A 123 1.39 -13.86 11.94
C ALA A 123 -0.11 -14.18 11.81
N HIS A 124 -0.71 -13.89 10.65
CA HIS A 124 -2.16 -13.96 10.43
C HIS A 124 -2.58 -15.03 9.41
N GLY A 125 -1.63 -15.64 8.70
CA GLY A 125 -1.90 -16.74 7.76
C GLY A 125 -2.66 -16.34 6.48
N GLY A 126 -2.92 -15.03 6.28
CA GLY A 126 -3.65 -14.49 5.15
C GLY A 126 -2.84 -14.44 3.85
N TYR A 127 -3.54 -14.29 2.72
CA TYR A 127 -2.94 -14.07 1.42
C TYR A 127 -2.68 -12.59 1.13
N SER A 128 -1.73 -12.35 0.23
CA SER A 128 -1.45 -11.02 -0.30
C SER A 128 -1.70 -10.97 -1.80
N VAL A 129 -2.11 -9.82 -2.31
CA VAL A 129 -2.20 -9.53 -3.74
C VAL A 129 -1.43 -8.25 -3.99
N PHE A 130 -0.49 -8.28 -4.94
CA PHE A 130 0.26 -7.09 -5.36
C PHE A 130 -0.20 -6.67 -6.75
N ALA A 131 -0.77 -5.46 -6.84
CA ALA A 131 -1.16 -4.82 -8.08
C ALA A 131 -0.13 -3.74 -8.45
N GLY A 132 0.74 -4.06 -9.41
CA GLY A 132 1.69 -3.12 -10.00
C GLY A 132 1.03 -2.29 -11.10
N VAL A 133 0.48 -1.14 -10.72
CA VAL A 133 -0.21 -0.17 -11.57
C VAL A 133 0.80 0.84 -12.12
N GLY A 134 1.16 0.71 -13.39
CA GLY A 134 2.06 1.65 -14.07
C GLY A 134 3.45 1.71 -13.44
N GLU A 135 3.95 0.58 -12.94
CA GLU A 135 5.29 0.45 -12.38
C GLU A 135 6.34 0.19 -13.47
N ARG A 136 7.61 0.42 -13.13
CA ARG A 136 8.71 0.09 -14.03
C ARG A 136 8.89 -1.43 -14.08
N THR A 137 9.10 -1.96 -15.28
CA THR A 137 9.37 -3.38 -15.51
C THR A 137 10.53 -3.89 -14.66
N ARG A 138 11.59 -3.09 -14.52
CA ARG A 138 12.75 -3.42 -13.66
C ARG A 138 12.32 -3.59 -12.19
N GLU A 139 11.53 -2.68 -11.65
CA GLU A 139 11.10 -2.71 -10.25
C GLU A 139 10.19 -3.92 -9.97
N GLY A 140 9.30 -4.26 -10.91
CA GLY A 140 8.49 -5.49 -10.83
C GLY A 140 9.33 -6.77 -10.91
N ASN A 141 10.35 -6.80 -11.78
CA ASN A 141 11.27 -7.93 -11.89
C ASN A 141 12.09 -8.12 -10.60
N ASP A 142 12.66 -7.04 -10.07
CA ASP A 142 13.45 -7.06 -8.83
C ASP A 142 12.57 -7.57 -7.67
N LEU A 143 11.34 -7.05 -7.54
CA LEU A 143 10.38 -7.50 -6.53
C LEU A 143 10.04 -8.99 -6.65
N TYR A 144 9.82 -9.49 -7.88
CA TYR A 144 9.53 -10.91 -8.10
C TYR A 144 10.69 -11.80 -7.64
N HIS A 145 11.92 -11.45 -7.96
CA HIS A 145 13.10 -12.19 -7.52
C HIS A 145 13.33 -12.09 -6.01
N GLU A 146 13.17 -10.92 -5.41
CA GLU A 146 13.26 -10.73 -3.96
C GLU A 146 12.19 -11.56 -3.22
N MET A 147 10.97 -11.66 -3.76
CA MET A 147 9.92 -12.51 -3.20
C MET A 147 10.23 -14.01 -3.32
N ILE A 148 10.95 -14.44 -4.37
CA ILE A 148 11.42 -15.82 -4.50
C ILE A 148 12.52 -16.11 -3.48
N GLU A 149 13.51 -15.22 -3.36
CA GLU A 149 14.65 -15.39 -2.45
C GLU A 149 14.22 -15.36 -0.98
N SER A 150 13.25 -14.51 -0.63
CA SER A 150 12.67 -14.44 0.72
C SER A 150 11.69 -15.57 1.04
N GLY A 151 11.34 -16.42 0.07
CA GLY A 151 10.43 -17.56 0.25
C GLY A 151 8.93 -17.19 0.32
N VAL A 152 8.57 -15.95 -0.03
CA VAL A 152 7.18 -15.50 -0.16
C VAL A 152 6.52 -16.13 -1.40
N ILE A 153 7.29 -16.26 -2.49
CA ILE A 153 6.93 -17.00 -3.69
C ILE A 153 7.78 -18.27 -3.75
N ASN A 154 7.12 -19.42 -3.71
CA ASN A 154 7.77 -20.71 -3.92
C ASN A 154 7.45 -21.25 -5.31
N LEU A 155 8.51 -21.52 -6.08
CA LEU A 155 8.37 -22.00 -7.46
C LEU A 155 8.16 -23.51 -7.56
N LYS A 156 8.42 -24.26 -6.47
CA LYS A 156 8.47 -25.74 -6.46
C LYS A 156 7.19 -26.36 -5.88
N ASP A 157 6.52 -25.68 -4.98
CA ASP A 157 5.35 -26.14 -4.24
C ASP A 157 4.27 -25.05 -4.14
N ALA A 158 3.06 -25.47 -3.76
CA ALA A 158 1.88 -24.60 -3.72
C ALA A 158 1.78 -23.80 -2.40
N THR A 159 2.91 -23.37 -1.83
CA THR A 159 2.96 -22.65 -0.54
C THR A 159 3.12 -21.14 -0.68
N SER A 160 3.20 -20.63 -1.92
CA SER A 160 3.23 -19.20 -2.21
C SER A 160 2.08 -18.46 -1.55
N LYS A 161 2.34 -17.26 -1.03
CA LYS A 161 1.35 -16.46 -0.27
C LYS A 161 0.92 -15.17 -0.97
N VAL A 162 1.48 -14.89 -2.14
CA VAL A 162 1.22 -13.65 -2.89
C VAL A 162 0.81 -13.94 -4.32
N ALA A 163 -0.21 -13.27 -4.84
CA ALA A 163 -0.50 -13.21 -6.29
C ALA A 163 -0.02 -11.87 -6.85
N LEU A 164 0.63 -11.87 -8.01
CA LEU A 164 1.15 -10.66 -8.66
C LEU A 164 0.30 -10.31 -9.88
N VAL A 165 -0.14 -9.06 -9.96
CA VAL A 165 -0.89 -8.51 -11.09
C VAL A 165 -0.14 -7.28 -11.59
N TYR A 166 0.35 -7.33 -12.82
CA TYR A 166 1.16 -6.25 -13.40
C TYR A 166 0.50 -5.63 -14.62
N GLY A 167 0.58 -4.30 -14.67
CA GLY A 167 0.16 -3.45 -15.78
C GLY A 167 1.19 -2.33 -15.88
N GLN A 168 2.26 -2.59 -16.62
CA GLN A 168 3.50 -1.82 -16.52
C GLN A 168 3.42 -0.45 -17.24
N MET A 169 4.42 0.41 -17.05
CA MET A 169 4.48 1.73 -17.69
C MET A 169 4.46 1.70 -19.22
N ASN A 170 4.98 0.63 -19.84
CA ASN A 170 5.00 0.44 -21.29
C ASN A 170 3.64 0.04 -21.87
N GLU A 171 2.68 -0.33 -21.02
CA GLU A 171 1.33 -0.70 -21.46
C GLU A 171 0.46 0.54 -21.74
N PRO A 172 -0.51 0.43 -22.66
CA PRO A 172 -1.40 1.53 -22.98
C PRO A 172 -2.21 1.97 -21.75
N PRO A 173 -2.67 3.24 -21.72
CA PRO A 173 -3.42 3.76 -20.58
C PRO A 173 -4.70 2.97 -20.28
N GLY A 174 -5.29 2.28 -21.26
CA GLY A 174 -6.42 1.37 -21.03
C GLY A 174 -6.10 0.25 -20.04
N ALA A 175 -4.97 -0.42 -20.21
CA ALA A 175 -4.51 -1.48 -19.33
C ALA A 175 -4.17 -0.96 -17.93
N ARG A 176 -3.37 0.13 -17.86
CA ARG A 176 -3.00 0.76 -16.59
C ARG A 176 -4.22 1.25 -15.80
N ALA A 177 -5.28 1.72 -16.46
CA ALA A 177 -6.52 2.15 -15.81
C ALA A 177 -7.42 0.98 -15.35
N ARG A 178 -7.05 -0.28 -15.59
CA ARG A 178 -7.86 -1.46 -15.25
C ARG A 178 -7.11 -2.51 -14.41
N VAL A 179 -5.78 -2.48 -14.41
CA VAL A 179 -4.97 -3.45 -13.65
C VAL A 179 -5.22 -3.38 -12.14
N ALA A 180 -5.49 -2.21 -11.56
CA ALA A 180 -5.88 -2.08 -10.15
C ALA A 180 -7.16 -2.88 -9.83
N LEU A 181 -8.14 -2.86 -10.74
CA LEU A 181 -9.39 -3.63 -10.60
C LEU A 181 -9.13 -5.13 -10.72
N THR A 182 -8.15 -5.54 -11.52
CA THR A 182 -7.73 -6.93 -11.68
C THR A 182 -7.17 -7.46 -10.36
N GLY A 183 -6.22 -6.75 -9.75
CA GLY A 183 -5.69 -7.09 -8.43
C GLY A 183 -6.76 -7.10 -7.34
N LEU A 184 -7.66 -6.10 -7.36
CA LEU A 184 -8.78 -6.05 -6.43
C LEU A 184 -9.71 -7.25 -6.57
N THR A 185 -10.00 -7.70 -7.80
CA THR A 185 -10.88 -8.85 -8.04
C THR A 185 -10.29 -10.16 -7.53
N VAL A 186 -8.96 -10.32 -7.62
CA VAL A 186 -8.26 -11.45 -6.98
C VAL A 186 -8.36 -11.35 -5.46
N ALA A 187 -8.20 -10.17 -4.88
CA ALA A 187 -8.32 -9.97 -3.43
C ALA A 187 -9.76 -10.21 -2.92
N GLU A 188 -10.77 -9.74 -3.66
CA GLU A 188 -12.19 -9.96 -3.34
C GLU A 188 -12.57 -11.43 -3.37
N TYR A 189 -11.97 -12.22 -4.27
CA TYR A 189 -12.17 -13.66 -4.26
C TYR A 189 -11.77 -14.28 -2.91
N PHE A 190 -10.57 -13.96 -2.43
CA PHE A 190 -10.07 -14.46 -1.15
C PHE A 190 -10.89 -13.93 0.04
N ARG A 191 -11.39 -12.69 -0.03
CA ARG A 191 -12.31 -12.12 0.97
C ARG A 191 -13.66 -12.84 1.00
N ASP A 192 -14.32 -12.96 -0.15
CA ASP A 192 -15.74 -13.29 -0.24
C ASP A 192 -16.04 -14.78 -0.38
N GLN A 193 -15.13 -15.53 -1.02
CA GLN A 193 -15.29 -16.97 -1.25
C GLN A 193 -14.49 -17.80 -0.25
N GLU A 194 -13.28 -17.37 0.10
CA GLU A 194 -12.45 -18.07 1.09
C GLU A 194 -12.59 -17.54 2.52
N GLY A 195 -13.20 -16.36 2.71
CA GLY A 195 -13.42 -15.77 4.02
C GLY A 195 -12.12 -15.38 4.73
N GLN A 196 -11.11 -14.95 3.97
CA GLN A 196 -9.79 -14.62 4.51
C GLN A 196 -9.60 -13.12 4.72
N ASP A 197 -8.62 -12.81 5.56
CA ASP A 197 -8.05 -11.48 5.68
C ASP A 197 -6.92 -11.32 4.66
N VAL A 198 -7.13 -10.41 3.71
CA VAL A 198 -6.28 -10.23 2.55
C VAL A 198 -5.54 -8.91 2.64
N LEU A 199 -4.25 -8.92 2.31
CA LEU A 199 -3.52 -7.69 2.06
C LEU A 199 -3.50 -7.37 0.58
N LEU A 200 -3.97 -6.18 0.21
CA LEU A 200 -3.90 -5.67 -1.15
C LEU A 200 -2.85 -4.56 -1.25
N PHE A 201 -1.79 -4.80 -1.99
CA PHE A 201 -0.78 -3.79 -2.30
C PHE A 201 -1.08 -3.16 -3.65
N ILE A 202 -1.16 -1.84 -3.71
CA ILE A 202 -1.34 -1.10 -4.96
C ILE A 202 -0.15 -0.15 -5.11
N ASP A 203 0.76 -0.47 -6.01
CA ASP A 203 1.87 0.41 -6.38
C ASP A 203 1.78 0.69 -7.87
N ASN A 204 1.40 1.87 -8.35
CA ASN A 204 1.07 3.09 -7.62
C ASN A 204 -0.36 3.55 -7.91
N ILE A 205 -1.14 3.89 -6.88
CA ILE A 205 -2.53 4.31 -7.05
C ILE A 205 -2.65 5.62 -7.86
N PHE A 206 -1.64 6.49 -7.81
CA PHE A 206 -1.61 7.69 -8.64
C PHE A 206 -1.61 7.34 -10.14
N ARG A 207 -0.95 6.24 -10.55
CA ARG A 207 -0.88 5.82 -11.95
C ARG A 207 -2.22 5.34 -12.48
N PHE A 208 -3.10 4.82 -11.62
CA PHE A 208 -4.50 4.54 -11.96
C PHE A 208 -5.22 5.83 -12.36
N THR A 209 -5.09 6.89 -11.56
CA THR A 209 -5.65 8.21 -11.85
C THR A 209 -5.08 8.81 -13.12
N GLN A 210 -3.75 8.77 -13.28
CA GLN A 210 -3.06 9.29 -14.46
C GLN A 210 -3.54 8.61 -15.75
N ALA A 211 -3.61 7.27 -15.73
CA ALA A 211 -4.12 6.50 -16.87
C ALA A 211 -5.59 6.84 -17.17
N GLY A 212 -6.41 7.08 -16.13
CA GLY A 212 -7.79 7.56 -16.25
C GLY A 212 -7.89 8.92 -16.95
N SER A 213 -6.97 9.85 -16.63
CA SER A 213 -6.89 11.15 -17.31
C SER A 213 -6.53 11.02 -18.79
N GLU A 214 -5.54 10.19 -19.12
CA GLU A 214 -5.15 9.90 -20.50
C GLU A 214 -6.32 9.30 -21.31
N VAL A 215 -7.01 8.31 -20.75
CA VAL A 215 -8.21 7.71 -21.35
C VAL A 215 -9.32 8.75 -21.52
N SER A 216 -9.56 9.59 -20.51
CA SER A 216 -10.61 10.61 -20.57
C SER A 216 -10.38 11.63 -21.68
N ALA A 217 -9.13 12.04 -21.88
CA ALA A 217 -8.74 12.92 -22.99
C ALA A 217 -8.99 12.26 -24.35
N LEU A 218 -8.62 10.98 -24.52
CA LEU A 218 -8.89 10.22 -25.75
C LEU A 218 -10.38 10.00 -26.03
N LEU A 219 -11.20 9.92 -24.97
CA LEU A 219 -12.65 9.85 -25.08
C LEU A 219 -13.30 11.20 -25.43
N GLY A 220 -12.52 12.29 -25.54
CA GLY A 220 -13.01 13.62 -25.89
C GLY A 220 -13.82 14.29 -24.77
N ARG A 221 -13.60 13.89 -23.51
CA ARG A 221 -14.20 14.56 -22.35
C ARG A 221 -13.46 15.88 -22.07
N ILE A 222 -14.19 16.89 -21.63
CA ILE A 222 -13.58 18.17 -21.22
C ILE A 222 -12.76 17.92 -19.93
N PRO A 223 -11.49 18.32 -19.88
CA PRO A 223 -10.68 18.17 -18.67
C PRO A 223 -11.17 19.07 -17.53
N SER A 224 -10.94 18.62 -16.30
CA SER A 224 -11.25 19.34 -15.07
C SER A 224 -10.01 20.09 -14.55
N ALA A 225 -10.02 20.46 -13.26
CA ALA A 225 -8.90 21.09 -12.58
C ALA A 225 -7.59 20.34 -12.81
N VAL A 226 -6.52 21.09 -13.11
CA VAL A 226 -5.15 20.58 -13.32
C VAL A 226 -5.05 19.55 -14.47
N GLY A 227 -6.08 19.40 -15.30
CA GLY A 227 -6.09 18.48 -16.45
C GLY A 227 -6.62 17.07 -16.16
N TYR A 228 -7.11 16.80 -14.95
CA TYR A 228 -7.68 15.49 -14.60
C TYR A 228 -9.03 15.22 -15.28
N GLN A 229 -9.45 13.96 -15.30
CA GLN A 229 -10.76 13.59 -15.79
C GLN A 229 -11.88 14.19 -14.91
N PRO A 230 -13.03 14.61 -15.50
CA PRO A 230 -14.16 15.12 -14.72
C PRO A 230 -14.78 14.04 -13.81
N THR A 231 -14.50 12.76 -14.07
CA THR A 231 -14.98 11.62 -13.28
C THR A 231 -14.02 11.17 -12.18
N LEU A 232 -12.97 11.95 -11.87
CA LEU A 232 -11.88 11.52 -10.99
C LEU A 232 -12.38 10.94 -9.66
N ALA A 233 -13.24 11.67 -8.96
CA ALA A 233 -13.77 11.25 -7.67
C ALA A 233 -14.63 9.98 -7.76
N THR A 234 -15.44 9.85 -8.82
CA THR A 234 -16.29 8.67 -9.04
C THR A 234 -15.47 7.44 -9.41
N ASP A 235 -14.48 7.59 -10.30
CA ASP A 235 -13.61 6.49 -10.73
C ASP A 235 -12.78 5.97 -9.54
N MET A 236 -12.25 6.90 -8.72
CA MET A 236 -11.54 6.56 -7.48
C MET A 236 -12.47 5.89 -6.47
N GLY A 237 -13.63 6.50 -6.17
CA GLY A 237 -14.58 5.97 -5.19
C GLY A 237 -15.08 4.58 -5.56
N THR A 238 -15.42 4.34 -6.82
CA THR A 238 -15.90 3.02 -7.29
C THR A 238 -14.89 1.90 -7.01
N MET A 239 -13.59 2.21 -7.14
CA MET A 239 -12.54 1.24 -6.80
C MET A 239 -12.29 1.17 -5.29
N GLN A 240 -12.16 2.32 -4.62
CA GLN A 240 -11.80 2.37 -3.20
C GLN A 240 -12.89 1.76 -2.32
N GLU A 241 -14.17 1.96 -2.62
CA GLU A 241 -15.27 1.44 -1.77
C GLU A 241 -15.42 -0.09 -1.83
N ARG A 242 -14.86 -0.75 -2.84
CA ARG A 242 -14.74 -2.21 -2.89
C ARG A 242 -13.69 -2.76 -1.92
N ILE A 243 -12.69 -1.94 -1.56
CA ILE A 243 -11.67 -2.28 -0.56
C ILE A 243 -12.27 -1.99 0.82
N THR A 244 -12.80 -3.02 1.47
CA THR A 244 -13.44 -2.89 2.78
C THR A 244 -13.51 -4.25 3.49
N THR A 245 -13.87 -4.21 4.78
CA THR A 245 -14.23 -5.39 5.57
C THR A 245 -15.71 -5.71 5.40
N THR A 246 -15.98 -6.96 5.01
CA THR A 246 -17.33 -7.52 5.03
C THR A 246 -17.48 -8.48 6.22
N ARG A 247 -18.68 -9.02 6.43
CA ARG A 247 -18.92 -10.07 7.43
C ARG A 247 -18.18 -11.39 7.13
N LYS A 248 -17.63 -11.57 5.93
CA LYS A 248 -16.96 -12.80 5.51
C LYS A 248 -15.45 -12.74 5.69
N GLY A 249 -14.85 -11.57 5.51
CA GLY A 249 -13.41 -11.36 5.56
C GLY A 249 -13.06 -9.89 5.37
N SER A 250 -11.78 -9.57 5.33
CA SER A 250 -11.30 -8.19 5.17
C SER A 250 -10.30 -8.04 4.03
N ILE A 251 -10.30 -6.87 3.38
CA ILE A 251 -9.20 -6.46 2.50
C ILE A 251 -8.56 -5.23 3.14
N THR A 252 -7.36 -5.40 3.69
CA THR A 252 -6.55 -4.28 4.15
C THR A 252 -5.64 -3.85 3.01
N SER A 253 -5.76 -2.61 2.53
CA SER A 253 -4.96 -2.17 1.39
C SER A 253 -3.80 -1.26 1.81
N VAL A 254 -2.62 -1.49 1.24
CA VAL A 254 -1.45 -0.61 1.36
C VAL A 254 -1.14 -0.05 -0.02
N GLN A 255 -1.36 1.25 -0.18
CA GLN A 255 -1.34 1.91 -1.47
C GLN A 255 -0.18 2.89 -1.51
N ALA A 256 0.80 2.64 -2.37
CA ALA A 256 1.85 3.63 -2.62
C ALA A 256 1.25 4.81 -3.39
N ILE A 257 1.48 6.02 -2.88
CA ILE A 257 0.95 7.25 -3.44
C ILE A 257 2.12 8.13 -3.86
N TYR A 258 2.18 8.40 -5.16
CA TYR A 258 3.05 9.45 -5.71
C TYR A 258 2.34 10.80 -5.60
N VAL A 259 3.01 11.77 -4.96
CA VAL A 259 2.54 13.15 -4.87
C VAL A 259 3.24 13.96 -5.98
N PRO A 260 2.52 14.44 -7.00
CA PRO A 260 3.12 15.23 -8.07
C PRO A 260 3.72 16.53 -7.51
N ALA A 261 4.98 16.80 -7.85
CA ALA A 261 5.68 18.02 -7.45
C ALA A 261 5.64 18.33 -5.93
N ASP A 262 5.50 17.29 -5.09
CA ASP A 262 5.30 17.39 -3.63
C ASP A 262 4.09 18.28 -3.21
N ASP A 263 3.11 18.46 -4.11
CA ASP A 263 1.88 19.22 -3.86
C ASP A 263 0.74 18.31 -3.37
N LEU A 264 0.48 18.31 -2.06
CA LEU A 264 -0.62 17.57 -1.43
C LEU A 264 -2.01 18.13 -1.80
N THR A 265 -2.08 19.32 -2.37
CA THR A 265 -3.34 19.96 -2.79
C THR A 265 -3.76 19.59 -4.21
N ASP A 266 -2.91 18.86 -4.94
CA ASP A 266 -3.28 18.31 -6.24
C ASP A 266 -4.56 17.43 -6.11
N PRO A 267 -5.51 17.53 -7.06
CA PRO A 267 -6.76 16.78 -6.99
C PRO A 267 -6.61 15.26 -6.83
N ALA A 268 -5.57 14.64 -7.38
CA ALA A 268 -5.37 13.19 -7.30
C ALA A 268 -5.01 12.70 -5.88
N PRO A 269 -3.97 13.21 -5.20
CA PRO A 269 -3.73 12.87 -3.80
C PRO A 269 -4.88 13.35 -2.91
N ALA A 270 -5.45 14.55 -3.13
CA ALA A 270 -6.56 15.07 -2.33
C ALA A 270 -7.80 14.15 -2.34
N THR A 271 -8.19 13.62 -3.50
CA THR A 271 -9.29 12.65 -3.60
C THR A 271 -8.92 11.30 -2.99
N THR A 272 -7.67 10.86 -3.13
CA THR A 272 -7.19 9.61 -2.52
C THR A 272 -7.23 9.70 -0.99
N PHE A 273 -6.80 10.84 -0.41
CA PHE A 273 -6.74 11.08 1.03
C PHE A 273 -8.10 10.91 1.72
N ALA A 274 -9.20 11.26 1.06
CA ALA A 274 -10.54 11.12 1.62
C ALA A 274 -10.87 9.66 1.97
N HIS A 275 -10.31 8.71 1.23
CA HIS A 275 -10.55 7.29 1.42
C HIS A 275 -9.55 6.62 2.38
N LEU A 276 -8.44 7.26 2.76
CA LEU A 276 -7.43 6.62 3.61
C LEU A 276 -7.79 6.68 5.10
N ASP A 277 -7.52 5.57 5.79
CA ASP A 277 -7.67 5.44 7.25
C ASP A 277 -6.36 5.68 8.00
N ALA A 278 -5.23 5.38 7.35
CA ALA A 278 -3.90 5.67 7.89
C ALA A 278 -2.97 6.17 6.80
N THR A 279 -2.03 7.03 7.18
CA THR A 279 -0.97 7.54 6.32
C THR A 279 0.38 7.21 6.95
N THR A 280 1.24 6.56 6.17
CA THR A 280 2.63 6.27 6.54
C THR A 280 3.53 7.05 5.60
N VAL A 281 4.21 8.05 6.13
CA VAL A 281 5.08 8.93 5.34
C VAL A 281 6.52 8.47 5.52
N LEU A 282 7.21 8.16 4.42
CA LEU A 282 8.62 7.83 4.41
C LEU A 282 9.46 9.05 4.03
N SER A 283 10.35 9.45 4.93
CA SER A 283 11.17 10.66 4.82
C SER A 283 12.60 10.34 4.39
N ARG A 284 13.10 11.08 3.40
CA ARG A 284 14.50 10.98 2.96
C ARG A 284 15.47 11.40 4.08
N ALA A 285 15.14 12.46 4.81
CA ALA A 285 16.00 12.95 5.89
C ALA A 285 16.20 11.88 6.99
N ILE A 286 15.17 11.07 7.27
CA ILE A 286 15.27 9.96 8.23
C ILE A 286 16.11 8.81 7.65
N ALA A 287 15.95 8.48 6.37
CA ALA A 287 16.75 7.47 5.69
C ALA A 287 18.25 7.82 5.66
N GLU A 288 18.58 9.09 5.44
CA GLU A 288 19.98 9.61 5.44
C GLU A 288 20.65 9.50 6.81
N LEU A 289 19.88 9.48 7.90
CA LEU A 289 20.38 9.20 9.25
C LEU A 289 20.67 7.71 9.49
N GLY A 290 20.39 6.84 8.51
CA GLY A 290 20.52 5.38 8.61
C GLY A 290 19.42 4.74 9.46
N ILE A 291 18.25 5.37 9.58
CA ILE A 291 17.11 4.84 10.34
C ILE A 291 16.17 4.15 9.36
N TYR A 292 16.01 2.83 9.51
CA TYR A 292 15.10 2.02 8.72
C TYR A 292 14.13 1.24 9.64
N PRO A 293 12.82 1.20 9.33
CA PRO A 293 12.17 1.87 8.20
C PRO A 293 12.16 3.40 8.36
N ALA A 294 12.22 4.13 7.24
CA ALA A 294 12.35 5.59 7.22
C ALA A 294 11.02 6.34 7.46
N VAL A 295 10.17 5.82 8.34
CA VAL A 295 8.85 6.38 8.65
C VAL A 295 9.00 7.66 9.46
N ASP A 296 8.34 8.73 9.03
CA ASP A 296 8.25 9.98 9.76
C ASP A 296 7.26 9.84 10.92
N PRO A 297 7.71 9.94 12.18
CA PRO A 297 6.88 9.72 13.36
C PRO A 297 5.90 10.86 13.64
N LEU A 298 6.07 12.03 13.00
CA LEU A 298 5.23 13.21 13.20
C LEU A 298 4.24 13.40 12.05
N ASP A 299 4.65 13.10 10.82
CA ASP A 299 3.79 13.26 9.62
C ASP A 299 2.92 12.02 9.34
N SER A 300 3.24 10.86 9.91
CA SER A 300 2.41 9.65 9.80
C SER A 300 1.25 9.70 10.79
N THR A 301 0.06 9.34 10.33
CA THR A 301 -1.18 9.43 11.11
C THR A 301 -2.08 8.21 10.93
N SER A 302 -2.98 7.98 11.87
CA SER A 302 -4.00 6.94 11.77
C SER A 302 -5.29 7.39 12.45
N ARG A 303 -6.45 7.10 11.83
CA ARG A 303 -7.77 7.36 12.39
C ARG A 303 -8.03 6.55 13.67
N ILE A 304 -7.45 5.35 13.78
CA ILE A 304 -7.65 4.48 14.94
C ILE A 304 -6.72 4.80 16.12
N MET A 305 -5.88 5.85 16.00
CA MET A 305 -5.13 6.41 17.13
C MET A 305 -6.06 7.19 18.07
N ASP A 306 -7.01 6.46 18.65
CA ASP A 306 -8.04 6.92 19.57
C ASP A 306 -7.99 6.04 20.84
N PRO A 307 -7.97 6.62 22.06
CA PRO A 307 -7.90 5.86 23.30
C PRO A 307 -9.06 4.87 23.49
N ASN A 308 -10.19 5.06 22.80
CA ASN A 308 -11.33 4.13 22.84
C ASN A 308 -11.10 2.87 21.99
N ILE A 309 -10.16 2.91 21.04
CA ILE A 309 -9.85 1.80 20.11
C ILE A 309 -8.55 1.12 20.53
N VAL A 310 -7.44 1.86 20.58
CA VAL A 310 -6.11 1.31 20.93
C VAL A 310 -5.90 1.16 22.45
N GLY A 311 -6.79 1.74 23.25
CA GLY A 311 -6.68 1.80 24.70
C GLY A 311 -5.84 2.99 25.19
N PRO A 312 -6.05 3.43 26.44
CA PRO A 312 -5.40 4.63 26.98
C PRO A 312 -3.88 4.48 27.09
N GLU A 313 -3.38 3.30 27.47
CA GLU A 313 -1.94 3.09 27.63
C GLU A 313 -1.18 3.23 26.31
N HIS A 314 -1.68 2.63 25.23
CA HIS A 314 -1.07 2.78 23.90
C HIS A 314 -1.10 4.24 23.48
N TYR A 315 -2.27 4.89 23.58
CA TYR A 315 -2.46 6.27 23.20
C TYR A 315 -1.51 7.23 23.94
N ASP A 316 -1.42 7.13 25.26
CA ASP A 316 -0.59 8.00 26.09
C ASP A 316 0.90 7.85 25.76
N VAL A 317 1.36 6.61 25.54
CA VAL A 317 2.75 6.35 25.13
C VAL A 317 3.03 6.91 23.75
N ALA A 318 2.14 6.71 22.77
CA ALA A 318 2.30 7.25 21.42
C ALA A 318 2.34 8.78 21.42
N ARG A 319 1.44 9.45 22.16
CA ARG A 319 1.42 10.91 22.31
C ARG A 319 2.65 11.44 23.04
N GLY A 320 3.13 10.74 24.06
CA GLY A 320 4.38 11.07 24.75
C GLY A 320 5.60 11.02 23.83
N VAL A 321 5.69 9.97 22.99
CA VAL A 321 6.74 9.84 21.97
C VAL A 321 6.67 10.98 20.95
N GLN A 322 5.49 11.27 20.40
CA GLN A 322 5.32 12.38 19.44
C GLN A 322 5.69 13.73 20.05
N LYS A 323 5.29 13.99 21.31
CA LYS A 323 5.62 15.23 22.00
C LYS A 323 7.13 15.43 22.14
N ILE A 324 7.87 14.43 22.64
CA ILE A 324 9.33 14.54 22.79
C ILE A 324 10.02 14.74 21.43
N LEU A 325 9.54 14.06 20.37
CA LEU A 325 10.11 14.22 19.03
C LEU A 325 9.81 15.59 18.43
N GLN A 326 8.63 16.16 18.71
CA GLN A 326 8.26 17.51 18.30
C GLN A 326 9.10 18.57 19.02
N ASP A 327 9.26 18.43 20.35
CA ASP A 327 10.10 19.31 21.16
C ASP A 327 11.56 19.26 20.67
N TYR A 328 12.07 18.05 20.37
CA TYR A 328 13.39 17.87 19.78
C TYR A 328 13.54 18.59 18.43
N LYS A 329 12.55 18.51 17.55
CA LYS A 329 12.56 19.20 16.25
C LYS A 329 12.66 20.72 16.44
N SER A 330 11.95 21.30 17.40
CA SER A 330 12.05 22.73 17.73
C SER A 330 13.41 23.13 18.31
N LEU A 331 14.08 22.23 19.03
CA LEU A 331 15.43 22.47 19.57
C LEU A 331 16.54 22.32 18.53
N GLN A 332 16.31 21.64 17.40
CA GLN A 332 17.34 21.41 16.37
C GLN A 332 17.91 22.70 15.77
N ASP A 333 17.07 23.70 15.51
CA ASP A 333 17.51 24.99 14.96
C ASP A 333 18.40 25.74 15.96
N ILE A 334 18.05 25.68 17.24
CA ILE A 334 18.85 26.28 18.32
C ILE A 334 20.20 25.57 18.42
N ILE A 335 20.21 24.23 18.40
CA ILE A 335 21.43 23.41 18.46
C ILE A 335 22.34 23.70 17.26
N ALA A 336 21.77 23.91 16.07
CA ALA A 336 22.54 24.18 14.86
C ALA A 336 23.25 25.55 14.88
N ILE A 337 22.69 26.54 15.60
CA ILE A 337 23.22 27.91 15.67
C ILE A 337 24.12 28.10 16.90
N LEU A 338 23.62 27.74 18.09
CA LEU A 338 24.26 28.03 19.38
C LEU A 338 25.09 26.85 19.91
N GLY A 339 24.84 25.64 19.43
CA GLY A 339 25.47 24.42 19.94
C GLY A 339 24.69 23.78 21.09
N MET A 340 25.04 22.54 21.43
CA MET A 340 24.33 21.74 22.44
C MET A 340 24.59 22.25 23.88
N ASP A 341 25.70 22.92 24.12
CA ASP A 341 26.12 23.35 25.47
C ASP A 341 25.28 24.50 26.03
N GLU A 342 24.68 25.30 25.14
CA GLU A 342 23.83 26.45 25.46
C GLU A 342 22.40 26.07 25.86
N LEU A 343 22.04 24.79 25.74
CA LEU A 343 20.74 24.29 26.18
C LEU A 343 20.65 24.16 27.69
N SER A 344 19.45 24.31 28.24
CA SER A 344 19.18 23.97 29.64
C SER A 344 19.40 22.46 29.89
N GLU A 345 19.66 22.06 31.13
CA GLU A 345 19.83 20.64 31.46
C GLU A 345 18.57 19.80 31.17
N GLU A 346 17.38 20.42 31.25
CA GLU A 346 16.12 19.79 30.88
C GLU A 346 16.01 19.57 29.36
N ASP A 347 16.41 20.56 28.57
CA ASP A 347 16.44 20.44 27.10
C ASP A 347 17.47 19.41 26.64
N LYS A 348 18.65 19.37 27.29
CA LYS A 348 19.66 18.33 27.04
C LYS A 348 19.10 16.93 27.32
N LEU A 349 18.34 16.77 28.40
CA LEU A 349 17.67 15.51 28.72
C LEU A 349 16.62 15.13 27.66
N THR A 350 15.81 16.10 27.21
CA THR A 350 14.83 15.92 26.14
C THR A 350 15.50 15.48 24.84
N VAL A 351 16.59 16.14 24.43
CA VAL A 351 17.38 15.78 23.24
C VAL A 351 17.97 14.37 23.38
N ALA A 352 18.51 14.02 24.54
CA ALA A 352 19.06 12.68 24.79
C ALA A 352 18.00 11.58 24.67
N ARG A 353 16.80 11.81 25.25
CA ARG A 353 15.66 10.89 25.14
C ARG A 353 15.13 10.81 23.71
N ALA A 354 14.97 11.94 23.04
CA ALA A 354 14.50 12.00 21.66
C ALA A 354 15.42 11.21 20.72
N ARG A 355 16.74 11.36 20.84
CA ARG A 355 17.71 10.58 20.04
C ARG A 355 17.60 9.08 20.31
N LYS A 356 17.41 8.66 21.56
CA LYS A 356 17.17 7.24 21.90
C LYS A 356 15.88 6.73 21.27
N ILE A 357 14.77 7.46 21.40
CA ILE A 357 13.47 7.13 20.79
C ILE A 357 13.61 7.03 19.27
N GLN A 358 14.23 8.02 18.63
CA GLN A 358 14.43 8.08 17.19
C GLN A 358 15.19 6.86 16.65
N ARG A 359 16.25 6.44 17.37
CA ARG A 359 16.99 5.21 17.05
C ARG A 359 16.20 3.95 17.38
N PHE A 360 15.42 3.96 18.47
CA PHE A 360 14.60 2.82 18.89
C PHE A 360 13.40 2.55 17.97
N LEU A 361 12.97 3.55 17.18
CA LEU A 361 11.99 3.35 16.10
C LEU A 361 12.54 2.50 14.95
N SER A 362 13.88 2.44 14.77
CA SER A 362 14.49 1.56 13.77
C SER A 362 14.30 0.07 14.12
N GLN A 363 14.21 -0.77 13.09
CA GLN A 363 13.99 -2.20 13.24
C GLN A 363 14.64 -2.95 12.07
N PRO A 364 15.46 -4.00 12.34
CA PRO A 364 15.95 -4.87 11.28
C PRO A 364 14.78 -5.70 10.74
N PHE A 365 14.55 -5.61 9.43
CA PHE A 365 13.52 -6.37 8.72
C PHE A 365 14.06 -7.71 8.27
N GLN A 366 13.19 -8.71 8.26
CA GLN A 366 13.58 -10.06 7.84
C GLN A 366 13.89 -10.11 6.35
N VAL A 367 13.10 -9.41 5.53
CA VAL A 367 13.36 -9.33 4.08
C VAL A 367 14.66 -8.59 3.75
N ALA A 368 15.21 -7.81 4.70
CA ALA A 368 16.45 -7.07 4.53
C ALA A 368 17.69 -7.78 5.10
N GLU A 369 17.55 -9.01 5.63
CA GLU A 369 18.66 -9.81 6.17
C GLU A 369 19.77 -10.02 5.13
N VAL A 370 19.39 -10.27 3.87
CA VAL A 370 20.31 -10.50 2.76
C VAL A 370 21.19 -9.29 2.44
N PHE A 371 20.69 -8.07 2.70
CA PHE A 371 21.41 -6.83 2.42
C PHE A 371 22.18 -6.30 3.63
N THR A 372 21.64 -6.49 4.83
CA THR A 372 22.16 -5.88 6.07
C THR A 372 22.99 -6.84 6.92
N GLY A 373 22.82 -8.16 6.76
CA GLY A 373 23.44 -9.18 7.60
C GLY A 373 22.90 -9.24 9.04
N HIS A 374 21.93 -8.39 9.41
CA HIS A 374 21.31 -8.40 10.73
C HIS A 374 20.03 -9.22 10.72
N MET A 375 19.89 -10.15 11.67
CA MET A 375 18.66 -10.94 11.81
C MET A 375 17.44 -10.04 12.05
N GLY A 376 16.41 -10.26 11.24
CA GLY A 376 15.12 -9.61 11.32
C GLY A 376 14.42 -9.90 12.65
N LYS A 377 13.63 -8.92 13.11
CA LYS A 377 12.88 -9.02 14.36
C LYS A 377 11.43 -8.63 14.11
N LEU A 378 10.52 -9.53 14.45
CA LEU A 378 9.09 -9.23 14.54
C LEU A 378 8.77 -8.88 16.00
N VAL A 379 8.34 -7.65 16.25
CA VAL A 379 8.17 -7.13 17.62
C VAL A 379 6.69 -7.14 18.02
N PRO A 380 6.29 -7.86 19.09
CA PRO A 380 4.92 -7.84 19.56
C PRO A 380 4.49 -6.45 20.08
N LEU A 381 3.24 -6.06 19.82
CA LEU A 381 2.69 -4.75 20.23
C LEU A 381 2.90 -4.45 21.73
N LYS A 382 2.70 -5.44 22.61
CA LYS A 382 2.88 -5.27 24.06
C LYS A 382 4.32 -4.91 24.42
N GLU A 383 5.30 -5.48 23.73
CA GLU A 383 6.72 -5.18 23.95
C GLU A 383 7.08 -3.81 23.39
N THR A 384 6.50 -3.43 22.24
CA THR A 384 6.63 -2.08 21.68
C THR A 384 6.17 -1.03 22.70
N ILE A 385 4.94 -1.12 23.20
CA ILE A 385 4.39 -0.16 24.17
C ILE A 385 5.26 -0.11 25.43
N LYS A 386 5.63 -1.27 25.99
CA LYS A 386 6.49 -1.33 27.18
C LYS A 386 7.84 -0.66 26.95
N GLY A 387 8.52 -0.96 25.84
CA GLY A 387 9.84 -0.42 25.55
C GLY A 387 9.83 1.10 25.42
N PHE A 388 8.87 1.67 24.70
CA PHE A 388 8.74 3.12 24.58
C PHE A 388 8.34 3.79 25.91
N LYS A 389 7.47 3.15 26.70
CA LYS A 389 7.10 3.65 28.03
C LYS A 389 8.29 3.78 28.98
N GLN A 390 9.20 2.80 28.98
CA GLN A 390 10.41 2.84 29.81
C GLN A 390 11.38 3.96 29.38
N ILE A 391 11.57 4.12 28.06
CA ILE A 391 12.41 5.22 27.53
C ILE A 391 11.82 6.59 27.89
N LEU A 392 10.49 6.74 27.85
CA LEU A 392 9.81 7.97 28.29
C LEU A 392 9.98 8.23 29.79
N ALA A 393 9.94 7.19 30.61
CA ALA A 393 10.16 7.28 32.06
C ALA A 393 11.62 7.58 32.42
N GLY A 394 12.58 7.21 31.55
CA GLY A 394 14.01 7.38 31.78
C GLY A 394 14.69 6.19 32.44
N GLU A 395 14.06 5.00 32.41
CA GLU A 395 14.67 3.70 32.72
C GLU A 395 15.53 3.22 31.53
#